data_AF-A0A7S1A4X2-F1
#
_entry.id   AF-A0A7S1A4X2-F1
#
_cell.length_a   1.000
_cell.length_b   1.000
_cell.length_c   1.000
_cell.angle_alpha   90.00
_cell.angle_beta   90.00
_cell.angle_gamma   90.00
#
_symmetry.space_group_name_H-M   'P 1'
#
loop_
_entity.id
_entity.type
_entity.pdbx_description
1 polymer ?
#
loop_
_entity_poly.entity_id
_entity_poly.type
_entity_poly.pdbx_seq_one_letter_code
_entity_poly.pdbx_strand_id
1 'polypeptide(L)'
;AQAIWARDAFFNVSICVMTKDGVKCLPLLKFLDGDETRPHLDPDGLRALRALRGTVCVASIVGDGRCGKSTLASEVVAPSDSCPVTVFPVGETGDPVTKGIDMCIVGAGQGTLVVLDCEGGNNPAGAIRSTVDVVAMLVSTLIVQVVWGQTSEAQLTELGRTLALRSRVVQDEASQLPKQQLALVVNGCHLKYSSDHLRNIFSEYHDGVESQRNEVRASIKKAYEEIHFVTVPHSLAPAYSKGISVLRTSIVDNCGVVALGGHALSGADICEMLTAGVTELQRSGLVPVPSIIRHVFFYHFLMPLVARLDEGYRSSLPRVEDMFTLDFSDTREMTLAQFDTEASRINHRELVGEAREDLQRRVDQAWKHFNELNTAIGEQELDVKREEEKRFSHSVNKVVAFKRSCVVMGKKQPVTETVNVFTEWHRTMTLRRNGTVHYSEWTSAEESSDFDGADRVVSEGEFIKIPEPTDVVDTNVLDVPKSL
;
A
#
# COMPACT_ATOMS: atom_id res chain seq x y z
N ALA A 1 -23.76 -32.05 16.61
CA ALA A 1 -22.76 -32.65 17.52
C ALA A 1 -21.35 -32.63 16.92
N GLN A 2 -21.10 -33.15 15.72
CA GLN A 2 -19.76 -33.09 15.07
C GLN A 2 -19.29 -31.67 14.67
N ALA A 3 -20.21 -30.73 14.37
CA ALA A 3 -19.86 -29.33 14.09
C ALA A 3 -19.47 -28.51 15.35
N ILE A 4 -19.77 -29.02 16.56
CA ILE A 4 -19.40 -28.36 17.82
C ILE A 4 -17.96 -28.75 18.21
N TRP A 5 -17.57 -30.01 17.96
CA TRP A 5 -16.21 -30.48 18.21
C TRP A 5 -15.16 -29.91 17.24
N ALA A 6 -15.56 -29.56 16.01
CA ALA A 6 -14.67 -28.84 15.09
C ALA A 6 -14.42 -27.38 15.52
N ARG A 7 -15.34 -26.78 16.29
CA ARG A 7 -15.19 -25.44 16.87
C ARG A 7 -14.33 -25.43 18.13
N ASP A 8 -14.46 -26.45 18.99
CA ASP A 8 -13.64 -26.59 20.19
C ASP A 8 -12.16 -26.90 19.88
N ALA A 9 -11.86 -27.55 18.75
CA ALA A 9 -10.49 -27.76 18.27
C ALA A 9 -9.87 -26.51 17.60
N PHE A 10 -10.68 -25.51 17.24
CA PHE A 10 -10.23 -24.26 16.60
C PHE A 10 -9.68 -23.23 17.59
N PHE A 11 -10.04 -23.35 18.88
CA PHE A 11 -9.61 -22.45 19.94
C PHE A 11 -9.13 -23.20 21.18
N ASN A 12 -8.14 -24.07 21.00
CA ASN A 12 -7.10 -24.12 22.02
C ASN A 12 -6.44 -22.75 21.98
N VAL A 13 -6.89 -21.82 22.83
CA VAL A 13 -6.20 -20.54 23.08
C VAL A 13 -4.91 -20.85 23.84
N SER A 14 -4.01 -21.55 23.18
CA SER A 14 -2.62 -21.61 23.53
C SER A 14 -2.00 -20.35 22.94
N ILE A 15 -1.42 -19.56 23.83
CA ILE A 15 -0.40 -18.55 23.52
C ILE A 15 -1.01 -17.18 23.17
N CYS A 16 -1.21 -16.39 24.23
CA CYS A 16 -0.95 -14.95 24.15
C CYS A 16 0.34 -14.75 23.36
N VAL A 17 0.40 -13.77 22.46
CA VAL A 17 1.70 -13.29 21.97
C VAL A 17 2.38 -12.66 23.17
N MET A 18 3.01 -13.50 23.98
CA MET A 18 3.96 -13.05 24.96
C MET A 18 5.04 -12.42 24.10
N THR A 19 5.13 -11.09 24.16
CA THR A 19 6.44 -10.48 24.01
C THR A 19 7.40 -11.26 24.92
N LYS A 20 8.72 -11.22 24.69
CA LYS A 20 9.67 -11.90 25.59
C LYS A 20 9.45 -11.57 27.09
N ASP A 21 8.69 -10.52 27.38
CA ASP A 21 8.35 -10.00 28.69
C ASP A 21 6.89 -10.25 29.15
N GLY A 22 6.10 -11.08 28.46
CA GLY A 22 4.71 -11.40 28.83
C GLY A 22 3.63 -10.57 28.14
N VAL A 23 2.39 -10.71 28.63
CA VAL A 23 1.22 -9.91 28.22
C VAL A 23 1.36 -8.52 28.83
N LYS A 24 1.40 -7.48 27.98
CA LYS A 24 1.58 -6.10 28.41
C LYS A 24 0.47 -5.22 27.85
N CYS A 25 -0.03 -4.34 28.70
CA CYS A 25 -0.83 -3.20 28.27
C CYS A 25 0.09 -2.15 27.67
N LEU A 26 -0.30 -1.60 26.51
CA LEU A 26 0.41 -0.55 25.80
C LEU A 26 -0.52 0.65 25.58
N PRO A 27 -0.03 1.88 25.75
CA PRO A 27 -0.78 3.06 25.33
C PRO A 27 -0.99 3.04 23.81
N LEU A 28 -2.17 3.44 23.35
CA LEU A 28 -2.47 3.59 21.92
C LEU A 28 -2.89 5.02 21.57
N LEU A 29 -3.85 5.58 22.31
CA LEU A 29 -4.32 6.96 22.14
C LEU A 29 -4.19 7.67 23.47
N LYS A 30 -3.49 8.79 23.52
CA LYS A 30 -3.28 9.56 24.74
C LYS A 30 -3.54 11.05 24.51
N PHE A 31 -3.60 11.80 25.60
CA PHE A 31 -3.78 13.25 25.61
C PHE A 31 -2.59 13.85 26.34
N LEU A 32 -2.08 14.98 25.84
CA LEU A 32 -0.94 15.64 26.47
C LEU A 32 -1.41 16.35 27.74
N ASP A 33 -0.60 16.29 28.80
CA ASP A 33 -0.86 17.05 30.01
C ASP A 33 -0.88 18.56 29.67
N GLY A 34 -1.97 19.23 30.03
CA GLY A 34 -2.21 20.64 29.69
C GLY A 34 -2.86 20.90 28.33
N ASP A 35 -2.98 19.89 27.46
CA ASP A 35 -3.77 19.94 26.23
C ASP A 35 -4.62 18.67 26.09
N GLU A 36 -5.64 18.58 26.95
CA GLU A 36 -6.56 17.45 26.99
C GLU A 36 -7.51 17.37 25.78
N THR A 37 -7.42 18.35 24.87
CA THR A 37 -8.29 18.44 23.69
C THR A 37 -7.69 17.78 22.47
N ARG A 38 -6.36 17.58 22.45
CA ARG A 38 -5.64 17.03 21.30
C ARG A 38 -5.23 15.58 21.55
N PRO A 39 -5.95 14.59 20.99
CA PRO A 39 -5.53 13.21 21.07
C PRO A 39 -4.27 12.99 20.23
N HIS A 40 -3.31 12.20 20.69
CA HIS A 40 -2.18 11.74 19.88
C HIS A 40 -2.04 10.22 19.99
N LEU A 41 -1.51 9.61 18.94
CA LEU A 41 -1.21 8.18 18.95
C LEU A 41 0.14 7.94 19.62
N ASP A 42 0.19 6.95 20.50
CA ASP A 42 1.42 6.59 21.19
C ASP A 42 2.33 5.75 20.25
N PRO A 43 3.61 6.14 20.07
CA PRO A 43 4.53 5.43 19.18
C PRO A 43 4.77 3.96 19.53
N ASP A 44 4.74 3.59 20.81
CA ASP A 44 4.99 2.22 21.24
C ASP A 44 3.80 1.31 20.91
N GLY A 45 2.58 1.85 21.07
CA GLY A 45 1.38 1.18 20.59
C GLY A 45 1.40 0.97 19.07
N LEU A 46 1.66 2.04 18.30
CA LEU A 46 1.74 1.94 16.84
C LEU A 46 2.81 0.96 16.37
N ARG A 47 3.96 0.89 17.05
CA ARG A 47 5.02 -0.06 16.72
C ARG A 47 4.58 -1.50 16.95
N ALA A 48 3.89 -1.76 18.07
CA ALA A 48 3.38 -3.10 18.39
C ALA A 48 2.31 -3.56 17.40
N LEU A 49 1.37 -2.67 17.02
CA LEU A 49 0.37 -2.96 15.99
C LEU A 49 1.02 -3.22 14.61
N ARG A 50 1.98 -2.39 14.18
CA ARG A 50 2.66 -2.56 12.88
C ARG A 50 3.44 -3.87 12.80
N ALA A 51 3.89 -4.42 13.93
CA ALA A 51 4.60 -5.69 13.99
C ALA A 51 3.68 -6.92 13.83
N LEU A 52 2.35 -6.75 13.89
CA LEU A 52 1.40 -7.85 13.75
C LEU A 52 1.43 -8.44 12.34
N ARG A 53 1.42 -9.76 12.27
CA ARG A 53 1.33 -10.53 11.03
C ARG A 53 0.00 -11.28 10.99
N GLY A 54 -0.52 -11.48 9.78
CA GLY A 54 -1.78 -12.21 9.58
C GLY A 54 -3.02 -11.34 9.81
N THR A 55 -4.14 -11.99 10.08
CA THR A 55 -5.43 -11.33 10.30
C THR A 55 -5.49 -10.69 11.68
N VAL A 56 -6.04 -9.48 11.75
CA VAL A 56 -6.22 -8.75 13.00
C VAL A 56 -7.72 -8.57 13.25
N CYS A 57 -8.15 -8.93 14.45
CA CYS A 57 -9.48 -8.66 14.99
C CYS A 57 -9.34 -7.60 16.08
N VAL A 58 -10.26 -6.64 16.16
CA VAL A 58 -10.19 -5.55 17.15
C VAL A 58 -11.51 -5.47 17.91
N ALA A 59 -11.42 -5.62 19.24
CA ALA A 59 -12.53 -5.48 20.16
C ALA A 59 -12.30 -4.27 21.08
N SER A 60 -13.21 -3.29 21.05
CA SER A 60 -13.16 -2.14 21.95
C SER A 60 -14.10 -2.29 23.12
N ILE A 61 -13.59 -2.09 24.33
CA ILE A 61 -14.35 -2.11 25.57
C ILE A 61 -14.66 -0.66 25.95
N VAL A 62 -15.92 -0.29 25.81
CA VAL A 62 -16.45 1.07 26.00
C VAL A 62 -17.55 1.08 27.06
N GLY A 63 -17.89 2.26 27.55
CA GLY A 63 -18.94 2.45 28.56
C GLY A 63 -18.55 3.43 29.65
N ASP A 64 -19.45 3.63 30.61
CA ASP A 64 -19.31 4.65 31.65
C ASP A 64 -18.03 4.49 32.50
N GLY A 65 -17.64 5.58 33.15
CA GLY A 65 -16.60 5.59 34.16
C GLY A 65 -16.94 4.63 35.29
N ARG A 66 -15.93 3.92 35.79
CA ARG A 66 -16.05 3.07 36.98
C ARG A 66 -17.05 1.91 36.88
N CYS A 67 -17.38 1.44 35.67
CA CYS A 67 -18.19 0.21 35.46
C CYS A 67 -17.38 -1.10 35.38
N GLY A 68 -16.06 -1.05 35.64
CA GLY A 68 -15.19 -2.24 35.66
C GLY A 68 -14.64 -2.69 34.29
N LYS A 69 -14.55 -1.79 33.31
CA LYS A 69 -14.01 -2.09 31.95
C LYS A 69 -12.62 -2.71 31.99
N SER A 70 -11.65 -2.02 32.57
CA SER A 70 -10.26 -2.47 32.64
C SER A 70 -10.09 -3.79 33.40
N THR A 71 -10.95 -4.05 34.39
CA THR A 71 -11.03 -5.34 35.08
C THR A 71 -11.50 -6.44 34.14
N LEU A 72 -12.62 -6.24 33.44
CA LEU A 72 -13.11 -7.21 32.46
C LEU A 72 -12.14 -7.40 31.30
N ALA A 73 -11.53 -6.32 30.80
CA ALA A 73 -10.51 -6.35 29.77
C ALA A 73 -9.33 -7.24 30.18
N SER A 74 -8.85 -7.08 31.42
CA SER A 74 -7.78 -7.89 31.99
C SER A 74 -8.16 -9.36 32.08
N GLU A 75 -9.37 -9.68 32.54
CA GLU A 75 -9.87 -11.06 32.63
C GLU A 75 -10.06 -11.72 31.26
N VAL A 76 -10.42 -10.93 30.24
CA VAL A 76 -10.55 -11.43 28.86
C VAL A 76 -9.18 -11.79 28.27
N VAL A 77 -8.17 -10.94 28.48
CA VAL A 77 -6.83 -11.15 27.89
C VAL A 77 -5.97 -12.13 28.68
N ALA A 78 -6.09 -12.13 30.00
CA ALA A 78 -5.32 -12.96 30.92
C ALA A 78 -6.22 -13.36 32.11
N PRO A 79 -7.01 -14.45 31.98
CA PRO A 79 -7.92 -14.87 33.03
C PRO A 79 -7.18 -15.14 34.34
N SER A 80 -7.76 -14.73 35.46
CA SER A 80 -7.15 -14.85 36.80
C SER A 80 -6.69 -16.28 37.14
N ASP A 81 -7.41 -17.30 36.66
CA ASP A 81 -7.07 -18.71 36.85
C ASP A 81 -5.75 -19.12 36.15
N SER A 82 -5.35 -18.35 35.14
CA SER A 82 -4.13 -18.57 34.34
C SER A 82 -3.01 -17.59 34.69
N CYS A 83 -3.34 -16.36 35.09
CA CYS A 83 -2.38 -15.33 35.45
C CYS A 83 -3.02 -14.34 36.44
N PRO A 84 -2.55 -14.22 37.69
CA PRO A 84 -3.11 -13.29 38.68
C PRO A 84 -2.72 -11.82 38.42
N VAL A 85 -2.16 -11.50 37.25
CA VAL A 85 -1.68 -10.16 36.91
C VAL A 85 -2.80 -9.39 36.21
N THR A 86 -3.17 -8.25 36.80
CA THR A 86 -4.04 -7.28 36.13
C THR A 86 -3.27 -6.62 34.99
N VAL A 87 -3.66 -6.89 33.76
CA VAL A 87 -2.95 -6.41 32.56
C VAL A 87 -3.20 -4.92 32.33
N PHE A 88 -4.47 -4.50 32.39
CA PHE A 88 -4.84 -3.10 32.28
C PHE A 88 -4.85 -2.44 33.65
N PRO A 89 -4.41 -1.17 33.78
CA PRO A 89 -4.45 -0.46 35.04
C PRO A 89 -5.86 -0.41 35.63
N VAL A 90 -5.97 -0.71 36.92
CA VAL A 90 -7.21 -0.59 37.71
C VAL A 90 -6.95 0.28 38.93
N GLY A 91 -7.99 0.90 39.47
CA GLY A 91 -7.89 1.71 40.69
C GLY A 91 -9.20 1.71 41.46
N GLU A 92 -9.12 2.03 42.75
CA GLU A 92 -10.26 1.94 43.69
C GLU A 92 -10.89 3.31 44.00
N THR A 93 -10.34 4.40 43.47
CA THR A 93 -10.84 5.76 43.70
C THR A 93 -12.00 6.14 42.77
N GLY A 94 -12.49 7.38 42.84
CA GLY A 94 -13.47 7.91 41.86
C GLY A 94 -12.83 8.36 40.53
N ASP A 95 -11.53 8.66 40.52
CA ASP A 95 -10.84 9.33 39.41
C ASP A 95 -10.84 8.51 38.12
N PRO A 96 -10.71 9.04 36.91
CA PRO A 96 -10.46 8.18 35.74
C PRO A 96 -9.09 7.48 35.85
N VAL A 97 -9.06 6.16 35.61
CA VAL A 97 -7.81 5.37 35.57
C VAL A 97 -7.25 5.35 34.15
N THR A 98 -8.06 4.86 33.20
CA THR A 98 -7.75 4.88 31.78
C THR A 98 -7.99 6.29 31.23
N LYS A 99 -6.93 6.92 30.70
CA LYS A 99 -7.00 8.18 29.93
C LYS A 99 -6.67 7.87 28.46
N GLY A 100 -7.60 8.13 27.56
CA GLY A 100 -7.52 7.72 26.16
C GLY A 100 -7.81 6.25 25.90
N ILE A 101 -6.97 5.59 25.10
CA ILE A 101 -7.09 4.17 24.74
C ILE A 101 -5.80 3.47 25.10
N ASP A 102 -5.93 2.42 25.90
CA ASP A 102 -4.90 1.43 26.13
C ASP A 102 -5.25 0.16 25.37
N MET A 103 -4.25 -0.62 24.97
CA MET A 103 -4.48 -1.85 24.23
C MET A 103 -3.66 -3.01 24.75
N CYS A 104 -4.14 -4.21 24.46
CA CYS A 104 -3.43 -5.45 24.67
C CYS A 104 -3.59 -6.35 23.44
N ILE A 105 -2.51 -7.03 23.08
CA ILE A 105 -2.45 -7.91 21.91
C ILE A 105 -2.43 -9.36 22.40
N VAL A 106 -3.38 -10.17 21.92
CA VAL A 106 -3.54 -11.57 22.30
C VAL A 106 -3.50 -12.44 21.03
N GLY A 107 -2.70 -13.51 21.05
CA GLY A 107 -2.72 -14.50 19.98
C GLY A 107 -4.02 -15.28 19.99
N ALA A 108 -4.67 -15.39 18.84
CA ALA A 108 -5.98 -16.02 18.71
C ALA A 108 -5.96 -17.05 17.56
N GLY A 109 -5.47 -18.27 17.84
CA GLY A 109 -5.49 -19.40 16.91
C GLY A 109 -4.84 -19.08 15.55
N GLN A 110 -5.65 -18.66 14.57
CA GLN A 110 -5.23 -18.30 13.21
C GLN A 110 -4.96 -16.80 12.99
N GLY A 111 -5.14 -15.96 14.00
CA GLY A 111 -4.97 -14.51 13.90
C GLY A 111 -4.58 -13.85 15.21
N THR A 112 -4.70 -12.52 15.26
CA THR A 112 -4.40 -11.70 16.43
C THR A 112 -5.64 -10.95 16.88
N LEU A 113 -5.99 -11.03 18.17
CA LEU A 113 -7.01 -10.19 18.79
C LEU A 113 -6.35 -9.01 19.49
N VAL A 114 -6.77 -7.80 19.14
CA VAL A 114 -6.41 -6.57 19.83
C VAL A 114 -7.59 -6.14 20.68
N VAL A 115 -7.40 -6.06 21.99
CA VAL A 115 -8.40 -5.57 22.94
C VAL A 115 -8.05 -4.12 23.29
N LEU A 116 -8.98 -3.20 23.06
CA LEU A 116 -8.85 -1.79 23.39
C LEU A 116 -9.64 -1.48 24.66
N ASP A 117 -8.94 -1.11 25.75
CA ASP A 117 -9.57 -0.55 26.96
C ASP A 117 -9.69 0.96 26.79
N CYS A 118 -10.92 1.45 26.71
CA CYS A 118 -11.21 2.84 26.43
C CYS A 118 -11.51 3.62 27.73
N GLU A 119 -11.09 4.89 27.76
CA GLU A 119 -11.50 5.84 28.79
C GLU A 119 -13.02 5.85 28.95
N GLY A 120 -13.49 5.88 30.20
CA GLY A 120 -14.91 5.83 30.49
C GLY A 120 -15.60 7.17 30.32
N GLY A 121 -16.73 7.18 29.62
CA GLY A 121 -17.62 8.34 29.54
C GLY A 121 -18.30 8.64 30.89
N ASN A 122 -18.95 9.80 31.02
CA ASN A 122 -19.79 10.13 32.17
C ASN A 122 -19.13 10.00 33.57
N ASN A 123 -17.80 10.05 33.67
CA ASN A 123 -17.13 10.12 34.96
C ASN A 123 -17.17 11.58 35.47
N PRO A 124 -17.79 11.87 36.64
CA PRO A 124 -17.84 13.24 37.18
C PRO A 124 -16.45 13.82 37.51
N ALA A 125 -15.44 12.99 37.72
CA ALA A 125 -14.06 13.40 38.00
C ALA A 125 -13.16 13.42 36.75
N GLY A 126 -13.69 13.05 35.57
CA GLY A 126 -12.92 12.92 34.34
C GLY A 126 -13.36 13.86 33.22
N ALA A 127 -12.48 14.07 32.25
CA ALA A 127 -12.83 14.79 31.03
C ALA A 127 -13.71 13.90 30.12
N ILE A 128 -14.71 14.50 29.47
CA ILE A 128 -15.55 13.78 28.49
C ILE A 128 -14.89 13.89 27.12
N ARG A 129 -14.20 12.83 26.69
CA ARG A 129 -13.42 12.82 25.44
C ARG A 129 -14.08 11.96 24.37
N SER A 130 -15.06 12.53 23.68
CA SER A 130 -15.79 11.89 22.57
C SER A 130 -14.90 11.33 21.44
N THR A 131 -13.66 11.80 21.32
CA THR A 131 -12.69 11.33 20.34
C THR A 131 -12.25 9.90 20.59
N VAL A 132 -12.25 9.45 21.85
CA VAL A 132 -11.94 8.06 22.24
C VAL A 132 -12.92 7.10 21.57
N ASP A 133 -14.22 7.38 21.67
CA ASP A 133 -15.26 6.54 21.07
C ASP A 133 -15.16 6.49 19.54
N VAL A 134 -14.87 7.64 18.90
CA VAL A 134 -14.72 7.72 17.44
C VAL A 134 -13.53 6.87 16.97
N VAL A 135 -12.38 6.96 17.65
CA VAL A 135 -11.19 6.18 17.31
C VAL A 135 -11.42 4.68 17.58
N ALA A 136 -12.08 4.33 18.69
CA ALA A 136 -12.46 2.95 18.99
C ALA A 136 -13.37 2.37 17.89
N MET A 137 -14.40 3.10 17.48
CA MET A 137 -15.31 2.70 16.40
C MET A 137 -14.64 2.64 15.03
N LEU A 138 -13.60 3.44 14.78
CA LEU A 138 -12.91 3.46 13.49
C LEU A 138 -12.31 2.10 13.13
N VAL A 139 -11.70 1.42 14.11
CA VAL A 139 -10.92 0.19 13.88
C VAL A 139 -11.56 -1.09 14.39
N SER A 140 -12.61 -1.00 15.21
CA SER A 140 -13.20 -2.17 15.86
C SER A 140 -14.25 -2.86 15.00
N THR A 141 -14.22 -4.19 15.02
CA THR A 141 -15.29 -5.05 14.49
C THR A 141 -16.25 -5.50 15.58
N LEU A 142 -15.83 -5.44 16.85
CA LEU A 142 -16.68 -5.69 18.01
C LEU A 142 -16.60 -4.52 19.00
N ILE A 143 -17.75 -3.94 19.32
CA ILE A 143 -17.90 -2.98 20.40
C ILE A 143 -18.49 -3.71 21.61
N VAL A 144 -17.76 -3.72 22.72
CA VAL A 144 -18.17 -4.30 24.00
C VAL A 144 -18.63 -3.16 24.91
N GLN A 145 -19.94 -2.91 24.93
CA GLN A 145 -20.55 -1.88 25.77
C GLN A 145 -20.76 -2.42 27.18
N VAL A 146 -19.97 -1.93 28.14
CA VAL A 146 -20.04 -2.37 29.54
C VAL A 146 -20.94 -1.43 30.35
N VAL A 147 -21.93 -2.03 31.01
CA VAL A 147 -22.81 -1.38 31.97
C VAL A 147 -22.72 -2.06 33.32
N TRP A 148 -22.88 -1.30 34.42
CA TRP A 148 -22.80 -1.86 35.77
C TRP A 148 -24.18 -2.19 36.35
N GLY A 149 -24.29 -3.37 36.98
CA GLY A 149 -25.42 -3.86 37.75
C GLY A 149 -26.61 -4.32 36.91
N GLN A 150 -27.15 -3.42 36.07
CA GLN A 150 -28.32 -3.68 35.23
C GLN A 150 -28.34 -2.75 34.00
N THR A 151 -29.05 -3.18 32.96
CA THR A 151 -29.33 -2.35 31.78
C THR A 151 -30.47 -1.36 32.05
N SER A 152 -30.31 -0.08 31.72
CA SER A 152 -31.34 0.97 31.85
C SER A 152 -31.52 1.80 30.58
N GLU A 153 -32.63 2.54 30.47
CA GLU A 153 -32.86 3.46 29.33
C GLU A 153 -31.80 4.54 29.22
N ALA A 154 -31.25 5.01 30.35
CA ALA A 154 -30.18 5.99 30.35
C ALA A 154 -28.94 5.45 29.62
N GLN A 155 -28.62 4.18 29.80
CA GLN A 155 -27.50 3.53 29.13
C GLN A 155 -27.75 3.29 27.64
N LEU A 156 -29.00 2.96 27.25
CA LEU A 156 -29.36 2.89 25.82
C LEU A 156 -29.28 4.26 25.16
N THR A 157 -29.71 5.31 25.86
CA THR A 157 -29.60 6.69 25.40
C THR A 157 -28.13 7.08 25.25
N GLU A 158 -27.28 6.71 26.21
CA GLU A 158 -25.85 6.94 26.14
C GLU A 158 -25.21 6.20 24.97
N LEU A 159 -25.53 4.92 24.77
CA LEU A 159 -25.08 4.16 23.60
C LEU A 159 -25.54 4.82 22.29
N GLY A 160 -26.78 5.34 22.25
CA GLY A 160 -27.30 6.14 21.14
C GLY A 160 -26.49 7.42 20.92
N ARG A 161 -26.05 8.09 21.98
CA ARG A 161 -25.18 9.27 21.93
C ARG A 161 -23.79 8.93 21.41
N THR A 162 -23.19 7.84 21.88
CA THR A 162 -21.92 7.32 21.37
C THR A 162 -22.03 6.99 19.89
N LEU A 163 -23.12 6.35 19.47
CA LEU A 163 -23.40 6.11 18.05
C LEU A 163 -23.62 7.39 17.25
N ALA A 164 -24.24 8.41 17.83
CA ALA A 164 -24.36 9.70 17.16
C ALA A 164 -22.99 10.33 16.87
N LEU A 165 -21.96 10.05 17.68
CA LEU A 165 -20.57 10.46 17.37
C LEU A 165 -20.02 9.78 16.12
N ARG A 166 -20.56 8.62 15.70
CA ARG A 166 -20.23 7.99 14.41
C ARG A 166 -20.57 8.89 13.23
N SER A 167 -21.47 9.87 13.37
CA SER A 167 -21.70 10.89 12.34
C SER A 167 -20.46 11.74 12.02
N ARG A 168 -19.49 11.80 12.94
CA ARG A 168 -18.17 12.40 12.68
C ARG A 168 -17.35 11.56 11.71
N VAL A 169 -17.65 10.27 11.58
CA VAL A 169 -17.05 9.39 10.58
C VAL A 169 -17.87 9.47 9.30
N VAL A 170 -17.41 10.32 8.37
CA VAL A 170 -18.12 10.60 7.12
C VAL A 170 -17.89 9.45 6.16
N GLN A 171 -18.96 8.72 5.85
CA GLN A 171 -18.98 7.53 4.99
C GLN A 171 -19.73 7.85 3.69
N ASP A 172 -19.34 7.20 2.60
CA ASP A 172 -20.12 7.14 1.36
C ASP A 172 -20.49 5.67 1.04
N GLU A 173 -21.27 5.44 -0.01
CA GLU A 173 -21.72 4.09 -0.37
C GLU A 173 -20.56 3.14 -0.71
N ALA A 174 -19.45 3.66 -1.24
CA ALA A 174 -18.27 2.90 -1.59
C ALA A 174 -17.31 2.72 -0.40
N SER A 175 -17.40 3.59 0.61
CA SER A 175 -16.43 3.81 1.68
C SER A 175 -17.10 3.65 3.04
N GLN A 176 -17.49 2.42 3.34
CA GLN A 176 -18.08 2.06 4.63
C GLN A 176 -17.01 1.55 5.59
N LEU A 177 -17.20 1.83 6.88
CA LEU A 177 -16.40 1.20 7.94
C LEU A 177 -16.61 -0.34 7.94
N PRO A 178 -15.69 -1.09 8.56
CA PRO A 178 -15.92 -2.50 8.85
C PRO A 178 -17.29 -2.69 9.50
N LYS A 179 -18.00 -3.76 9.12
CA LYS A 179 -19.24 -4.12 9.82
C LYS A 179 -18.92 -4.37 11.28
N GLN A 180 -19.74 -3.78 12.15
CA GLN A 180 -19.53 -3.82 13.59
C GLN A 180 -20.60 -4.66 14.25
N GLN A 181 -20.19 -5.43 15.23
CA GLN A 181 -21.07 -6.13 16.16
C GLN A 181 -21.05 -5.41 17.51
N LEU A 182 -22.13 -5.59 18.28
CA LEU A 182 -22.26 -5.06 19.63
C LEU A 182 -22.37 -6.22 20.62
N ALA A 183 -21.56 -6.22 21.66
CA ALA A 183 -21.78 -7.03 22.86
C ALA A 183 -22.17 -6.12 24.03
N LEU A 184 -23.43 -6.16 24.45
CA LEU A 184 -23.90 -5.45 25.63
C LEU A 184 -23.61 -6.31 26.86
N VAL A 185 -22.68 -5.84 27.71
CA VAL A 185 -22.18 -6.57 28.87
C VAL A 185 -22.68 -5.92 30.15
N VAL A 186 -23.47 -6.66 30.94
CA VAL A 186 -23.88 -6.23 32.29
C VAL A 186 -22.91 -6.79 33.32
N ASN A 187 -21.97 -5.97 33.75
CA ASN A 187 -20.99 -6.29 34.79
C ASN A 187 -21.60 -6.17 36.19
N GLY A 188 -21.20 -7.02 37.14
CA GLY A 188 -21.79 -7.01 38.49
C GLY A 188 -23.28 -7.35 38.50
N CYS A 189 -23.75 -8.11 37.52
CA CYS A 189 -25.16 -8.43 37.36
C CYS A 189 -25.66 -9.32 38.51
N HIS A 190 -26.68 -8.85 39.22
CA HIS A 190 -27.39 -9.62 40.25
C HIS A 190 -28.74 -10.14 39.77
N LEU A 191 -29.17 -9.72 38.57
CA LEU A 191 -30.42 -10.12 37.93
C LEU A 191 -30.20 -11.37 37.06
N LYS A 192 -31.25 -12.18 36.91
CA LYS A 192 -31.28 -13.32 36.00
C LYS A 192 -31.94 -12.91 34.68
N TYR A 193 -31.13 -12.44 33.74
CA TYR A 193 -31.62 -12.15 32.39
C TYR A 193 -31.84 -13.47 31.62
N SER A 194 -33.04 -13.62 31.06
CA SER A 194 -33.34 -14.63 30.02
C SER A 194 -32.95 -14.12 28.64
N SER A 195 -32.85 -15.03 27.66
CA SER A 195 -32.63 -14.69 26.25
C SER A 195 -33.66 -13.71 25.69
N ASP A 196 -34.89 -13.74 26.20
CA ASP A 196 -35.97 -12.87 25.75
C ASP A 196 -35.82 -11.43 26.25
N HIS A 197 -35.07 -11.21 27.34
CA HIS A 197 -34.86 -9.85 27.85
C HIS A 197 -34.12 -8.98 26.86
N LEU A 198 -33.14 -9.52 26.12
CA LEU A 198 -32.45 -8.75 25.08
C LEU A 198 -33.42 -8.27 24.00
N ARG A 199 -34.30 -9.16 23.54
CA ARG A 199 -35.34 -8.83 22.54
C ARG A 199 -36.25 -7.74 23.06
N ASN A 200 -36.63 -7.79 24.34
CA ASN A 200 -37.46 -6.79 24.98
C ASN A 200 -36.70 -5.46 25.17
N ILE A 201 -35.42 -5.47 25.55
CA ILE A 201 -34.59 -4.26 25.70
C ILE A 201 -34.59 -3.45 24.40
N PHE A 202 -34.45 -4.13 23.25
CA PHE A 202 -34.39 -3.49 21.94
C PHE A 202 -35.73 -3.46 21.18
N SER A 203 -36.84 -3.83 21.81
CA SER A 203 -38.15 -3.82 21.14
C SER A 203 -38.64 -2.40 20.85
N GLU A 204 -39.29 -2.21 19.70
CA GLU A 204 -39.75 -0.89 19.20
C GLU A 204 -41.29 -0.81 19.25
N TYR A 205 -41.88 -0.96 20.45
CA TYR A 205 -43.33 -0.89 20.64
C TYR A 205 -43.79 0.33 21.45
N HIS A 206 -42.91 1.31 21.70
CA HIS A 206 -43.26 2.49 22.49
C HIS A 206 -44.06 3.50 21.66
N ASP A 207 -45.26 3.85 22.12
CA ASP A 207 -46.15 4.78 21.43
C ASP A 207 -46.22 6.15 22.13
N GLY A 208 -46.75 7.16 21.41
CA GLY A 208 -46.99 8.49 21.95
C GLY A 208 -45.70 9.25 22.30
N VAL A 209 -45.62 9.78 23.52
CA VAL A 209 -44.48 10.58 23.99
C VAL A 209 -43.19 9.76 24.10
N GLU A 210 -43.30 8.43 24.25
CA GLU A 210 -42.15 7.53 24.35
C GLU A 210 -41.59 7.08 22.98
N SER A 211 -42.16 7.52 21.87
CA SER A 211 -41.73 7.13 20.51
C SER A 211 -40.24 7.40 20.23
N GLN A 212 -39.64 8.41 20.87
CA GLN A 212 -38.19 8.69 20.80
C GLN A 212 -37.32 7.51 21.28
N ARG A 213 -37.84 6.65 22.17
CA ARG A 213 -37.15 5.43 22.63
C ARG A 213 -36.99 4.43 21.49
N ASN A 214 -37.93 4.39 20.54
CA ASN A 214 -37.84 3.54 19.36
C ASN A 214 -36.77 4.05 18.40
N GLU A 215 -36.61 5.38 18.25
CA GLU A 215 -35.59 5.96 17.38
C GLU A 215 -34.18 5.56 17.80
N VAL A 216 -33.88 5.63 19.11
CA VAL A 216 -32.58 5.21 19.66
C VAL A 216 -32.33 3.72 19.38
N ARG A 217 -33.31 2.85 19.62
CA ARG A 217 -33.20 1.41 19.39
C ARG A 217 -33.04 1.07 17.91
N ALA A 218 -33.83 1.70 17.04
CA ALA A 218 -33.75 1.56 15.60
C ALA A 218 -32.37 1.99 15.09
N SER A 219 -31.84 3.11 15.62
CA SER A 219 -30.49 3.57 15.30
C SER A 219 -29.42 2.57 15.74
N ILE A 220 -29.53 1.99 16.95
CA ILE A 220 -28.59 0.97 17.43
C ILE A 220 -28.65 -0.28 16.55
N LYS A 221 -29.85 -0.81 16.27
CA LYS A 221 -30.02 -2.00 15.41
C LYS A 221 -29.54 -1.77 13.98
N LYS A 222 -29.69 -0.55 13.46
CA LYS A 222 -29.18 -0.20 12.13
C LYS A 222 -27.66 -0.10 12.10
N ALA A 223 -27.03 0.33 13.20
CA ALA A 223 -25.60 0.56 13.27
C ALA A 223 -24.77 -0.72 13.40
N TYR A 224 -25.33 -1.79 13.99
CA TYR A 224 -24.65 -3.05 14.28
C TYR A 224 -25.31 -4.23 13.55
N GLU A 225 -24.48 -5.12 12.99
CA GLU A 225 -24.97 -6.30 12.26
C GLU A 225 -25.62 -7.31 13.21
N GLU A 226 -25.00 -7.53 14.37
CA GLU A 226 -25.50 -8.40 15.42
C GLU A 226 -25.33 -7.74 16.79
N ILE A 227 -26.28 -8.02 17.68
CA ILE A 227 -26.27 -7.56 19.07
C ILE A 227 -26.31 -8.78 19.99
N HIS A 228 -25.26 -8.93 20.78
CA HIS A 228 -25.07 -9.97 21.78
C HIS A 228 -25.30 -9.42 23.18
N PHE A 229 -25.68 -10.27 24.11
CA PHE A 229 -25.92 -9.89 25.49
C PHE A 229 -25.20 -10.85 26.44
N VAL A 230 -24.36 -10.29 27.30
CA VAL A 230 -23.56 -11.05 28.25
C VAL A 230 -23.78 -10.49 29.64
N THR A 231 -23.91 -11.38 30.62
CA THR A 231 -24.00 -10.99 32.03
C THR A 231 -22.78 -11.55 32.75
N VAL A 232 -22.10 -10.68 33.49
CA VAL A 232 -20.98 -11.06 34.34
C VAL A 232 -21.43 -10.82 35.78
N PRO A 233 -21.53 -11.89 36.60
CA PRO A 233 -21.87 -11.74 38.01
C PRO A 233 -20.86 -10.86 38.76
N HIS A 234 -21.19 -10.47 39.99
CA HIS A 234 -20.20 -9.82 40.87
C HIS A 234 -18.97 -10.71 41.09
N SER A 235 -17.77 -10.14 41.24
CA SER A 235 -16.49 -10.88 41.36
C SER A 235 -16.46 -11.89 42.51
N LEU A 236 -17.19 -11.61 43.59
CA LEU A 236 -17.33 -12.51 44.75
C LEU A 236 -18.36 -13.64 44.56
N ALA A 237 -19.14 -13.62 43.47
CA ALA A 237 -20.14 -14.64 43.22
C ALA A 237 -19.50 -15.93 42.70
N PRO A 238 -19.94 -17.12 43.13
CA PRO A 238 -19.39 -18.40 42.64
C PRO A 238 -19.49 -18.59 41.12
N ALA A 239 -20.41 -17.89 40.46
CA ALA A 239 -20.62 -17.95 39.01
C ALA A 239 -19.74 -16.96 38.20
N TYR A 240 -18.89 -16.17 38.86
CA TYR A 240 -18.07 -15.13 38.20
C TYR A 240 -17.16 -15.70 37.11
N SER A 241 -16.36 -16.73 37.43
CA SER A 241 -15.43 -17.35 36.47
C SER A 241 -16.15 -17.88 35.23
N LYS A 242 -17.33 -18.49 35.41
CA LYS A 242 -18.19 -18.91 34.29
C LYS A 242 -18.66 -17.71 33.46
N GLY A 243 -19.06 -16.61 34.10
CA GLY A 243 -19.45 -15.37 33.40
C GLY A 243 -18.30 -14.78 32.57
N ILE A 244 -17.09 -14.75 33.13
CA ILE A 244 -15.86 -14.35 32.41
C ILE A 244 -15.58 -15.26 31.22
N SER A 245 -15.68 -16.58 31.40
CA SER A 245 -15.51 -17.53 30.30
C SER A 245 -16.52 -17.28 29.17
N VAL A 246 -17.79 -17.02 29.51
CA VAL A 246 -18.82 -16.69 28.50
C VAL A 246 -18.51 -15.38 27.79
N LEU A 247 -18.08 -14.35 28.52
CA LEU A 247 -17.66 -13.08 27.93
C LEU A 247 -16.50 -13.27 26.94
N ARG A 248 -15.47 -14.03 27.34
CA ARG A 248 -14.31 -14.31 26.50
C ARG A 248 -14.70 -15.07 25.23
N THR A 249 -15.50 -16.13 25.36
CA THR A 249 -16.02 -16.87 24.22
C THR A 249 -16.83 -15.95 23.30
N SER A 250 -17.70 -15.11 23.87
CA SER A 250 -18.47 -14.14 23.09
C SER A 250 -17.56 -13.15 22.35
N ILE A 251 -16.51 -12.61 22.97
CA ILE A 251 -15.58 -11.71 22.27
C ILE A 251 -14.86 -12.44 21.14
N VAL A 252 -14.33 -13.63 21.39
CA VAL A 252 -13.58 -14.39 20.37
C VAL A 252 -14.46 -14.82 19.20
N ASP A 253 -15.67 -15.31 19.48
CA ASP A 253 -16.57 -15.84 18.45
C ASP A 253 -17.18 -14.75 17.56
N ASN A 254 -17.30 -13.53 18.08
CA ASN A 254 -18.02 -12.42 17.45
C ASN A 254 -17.09 -11.30 16.95
N CYS A 255 -15.81 -11.31 17.32
CA CYS A 255 -14.84 -10.34 16.81
C CYS A 255 -14.30 -10.78 15.44
N GLY A 256 -14.88 -10.20 14.39
CA GLY A 256 -14.45 -10.45 13.01
C GLY A 256 -13.10 -9.81 12.67
N VAL A 257 -12.53 -10.24 11.54
CA VAL A 257 -11.31 -9.64 10.98
C VAL A 257 -11.61 -8.21 10.55
N VAL A 258 -10.75 -7.27 10.93
CA VAL A 258 -10.85 -5.88 10.47
C VAL A 258 -10.64 -5.87 8.96
N ALA A 259 -11.66 -5.43 8.24
CA ALA A 259 -11.62 -5.35 6.79
C ALA A 259 -12.20 -4.03 6.30
N LEU A 260 -11.52 -3.40 5.34
CA LEU A 260 -11.94 -2.14 4.72
C LEU A 260 -12.04 -2.36 3.21
N GLY A 261 -13.17 -1.99 2.61
CA GLY A 261 -13.41 -2.28 1.19
C GLY A 261 -13.26 -3.78 0.83
N GLY A 262 -13.59 -4.69 1.76
CA GLY A 262 -13.42 -6.14 1.62
C GLY A 262 -11.99 -6.67 1.72
N HIS A 263 -10.99 -5.80 1.91
CA HIS A 263 -9.61 -6.18 2.17
C HIS A 263 -9.37 -6.36 3.66
N ALA A 264 -8.93 -7.55 4.08
CA ALA A 264 -8.49 -7.79 5.45
C ALA A 264 -7.23 -6.97 5.77
N LEU A 265 -7.33 -6.11 6.77
CA LEU A 265 -6.26 -5.19 7.14
C LEU A 265 -5.19 -5.91 7.96
N SER A 266 -3.93 -5.67 7.61
CA SER A 266 -2.79 -6.00 8.46
C SER A 266 -2.67 -5.02 9.63
N GLY A 267 -1.83 -5.35 10.61
CA GLY A 267 -1.54 -4.41 11.70
C GLY A 267 -0.92 -3.10 11.22
N ALA A 268 -0.13 -3.13 10.14
CA ALA A 268 0.40 -1.93 9.50
C ALA A 268 -0.71 -1.05 8.91
N ASP A 269 -1.67 -1.65 8.20
CA ASP A 269 -2.80 -0.93 7.61
C ASP A 269 -3.67 -0.28 8.69
N ILE A 270 -3.90 -0.98 9.81
CA ILE A 270 -4.63 -0.42 10.96
C ILE A 270 -3.87 0.78 11.55
N CYS A 271 -2.54 0.74 11.63
CA CYS A 271 -1.75 1.90 12.07
C CYS A 271 -1.94 3.11 11.15
N GLU A 272 -1.93 2.90 9.84
CA GLU A 272 -2.14 3.98 8.87
C GLU A 272 -3.58 4.52 8.94
N MET A 273 -4.56 3.64 9.16
CA MET A 273 -5.96 4.00 9.39
C MET A 273 -6.12 4.87 10.65
N LEU A 274 -5.50 4.47 11.76
CA LEU A 274 -5.50 5.24 13.01
C LEU A 274 -4.81 6.60 12.82
N THR A 275 -3.64 6.61 12.18
CA THR A 275 -2.85 7.82 11.95
C THR A 275 -3.64 8.83 11.13
N ALA A 276 -4.17 8.42 9.97
CA ALA A 276 -5.01 9.28 9.14
C ALA A 276 -6.28 9.73 9.88
N GLY A 277 -6.93 8.83 10.61
CA GLY A 277 -8.15 9.14 11.35
C GLY A 277 -7.96 10.15 12.47
N VAL A 278 -6.89 10.01 13.27
CA VAL A 278 -6.57 10.95 14.35
C VAL A 278 -6.13 12.30 13.80
N THR A 279 -5.29 12.32 12.75
CA THR A 279 -4.89 13.55 12.06
C THR A 279 -6.11 14.31 11.54
N GLU A 280 -7.03 13.65 10.83
CA GLU A 280 -8.22 14.30 10.30
C GLU A 280 -9.18 14.78 11.39
N LEU A 281 -9.30 14.00 12.47
CA LEU A 281 -10.09 14.38 13.64
C LEU A 281 -9.53 15.62 14.33
N GLN A 282 -8.20 15.74 14.45
CA GLN A 282 -7.54 16.94 14.96
C GLN A 282 -7.72 18.14 14.03
N ARG A 283 -7.63 17.92 12.71
CA ARG A 283 -7.68 18.98 11.69
C ARG A 283 -9.08 19.55 11.48
N SER A 284 -10.09 18.69 11.42
CA SER A 284 -11.44 19.06 10.98
C SER A 284 -12.54 18.72 12.00
N GLY A 285 -12.24 17.94 13.04
CA GLY A 285 -13.24 17.35 13.93
C GLY A 285 -14.05 16.21 13.30
N LEU A 286 -13.74 15.86 12.05
CA LEU A 286 -14.38 14.81 11.26
C LEU A 286 -13.34 13.80 10.77
N VAL A 287 -13.82 12.62 10.40
CA VAL A 287 -13.01 11.50 9.93
C VAL A 287 -13.58 11.05 8.57
N PRO A 288 -13.11 11.60 7.45
CA PRO A 288 -13.57 11.20 6.12
C PRO A 288 -13.02 9.81 5.76
N VAL A 289 -13.88 8.79 5.78
CA VAL A 289 -13.51 7.41 5.44
C VAL A 289 -12.94 7.29 4.02
N PRO A 290 -13.45 8.00 2.99
CA PRO A 290 -12.84 7.96 1.65
C PRO A 290 -11.36 8.40 1.66
N SER A 291 -11.03 9.44 2.44
CA SER A 291 -9.66 9.92 2.58
C SER A 291 -8.78 8.91 3.30
N ILE A 292 -9.31 8.24 4.32
CA ILE A 292 -8.61 7.14 5.02
C ILE A 292 -8.36 5.97 4.08
N ILE A 293 -9.37 5.55 3.31
CA ILE A 293 -9.25 4.47 2.33
C ILE A 293 -8.17 4.80 1.31
N ARG A 294 -8.15 6.03 0.79
CA ARG A 294 -7.07 6.50 -0.10
C ARG A 294 -5.72 6.46 0.62
N HIS A 295 -5.63 6.96 1.85
CA HIS A 295 -4.41 6.90 2.66
C HIS A 295 -3.86 5.47 2.77
N VAL A 296 -4.68 4.55 3.24
CA VAL A 296 -4.30 3.16 3.50
C VAL A 296 -4.03 2.40 2.20
N PHE A 297 -4.95 2.40 1.23
CA PHE A 297 -4.81 1.58 0.04
C PHE A 297 -3.97 2.23 -1.05
N PHE A 298 -4.19 3.50 -1.36
CA PHE A 298 -3.47 4.14 -2.45
C PHE A 298 -2.03 4.40 -2.03
N TYR A 299 -1.80 5.17 -0.98
CA TYR A 299 -0.45 5.61 -0.62
C TYR A 299 0.40 4.52 0.06
N HIS A 300 -0.18 3.64 0.86
CA HIS A 300 0.58 2.64 1.62
C HIS A 300 0.59 1.22 1.05
N PHE A 301 -0.28 0.91 0.08
CA PHE A 301 -0.27 -0.39 -0.60
C PHE A 301 -0.01 -0.29 -2.10
N LEU A 302 -0.86 0.43 -2.83
CA LEU A 302 -0.80 0.49 -4.30
C LEU A 302 0.44 1.23 -4.79
N MET A 303 0.78 2.39 -4.24
CA MET A 303 1.95 3.15 -4.67
C MET A 303 3.28 2.43 -4.38
N PRO A 304 3.48 1.78 -3.21
CA PRO A 304 4.64 0.92 -2.99
C PRO A 304 4.69 -0.27 -3.96
N LEU A 305 3.54 -0.86 -4.31
CA LEU A 305 3.45 -1.90 -5.32
C LEU A 305 3.88 -1.39 -6.70
N VAL A 306 3.37 -0.22 -7.12
CA VAL A 306 3.78 0.46 -8.37
C VAL A 306 5.29 0.68 -8.39
N ALA A 307 5.85 1.27 -7.33
CA ALA A 307 7.28 1.54 -7.24
C ALA A 307 8.13 0.27 -7.33
N ARG A 308 7.72 -0.80 -6.62
CA ARG A 308 8.42 -2.09 -6.65
C ARG A 308 8.38 -2.75 -8.03
N LEU A 309 7.23 -2.69 -8.72
CA LEU A 309 7.08 -3.27 -10.05
C LEU A 309 7.80 -2.46 -11.13
N ASP A 310 7.78 -1.12 -11.04
CA ASP A 310 8.56 -0.23 -11.90
C ASP A 310 10.07 -0.50 -11.75
N GLU A 311 10.57 -0.57 -10.50
CA GLU A 311 11.98 -0.89 -10.24
C GLU A 311 12.36 -2.30 -10.75
N GLY A 312 11.48 -3.29 -10.53
CA GLY A 312 11.67 -4.64 -11.05
C GLY A 312 11.69 -4.68 -12.58
N TYR A 313 10.83 -3.90 -13.23
CA TYR A 313 10.80 -3.78 -14.68
C TYR A 313 12.07 -3.11 -15.22
N ARG A 314 12.49 -1.98 -14.65
CA ARG A 314 13.72 -1.26 -15.04
C ARG A 314 14.96 -2.14 -14.88
N SER A 315 15.04 -2.88 -13.77
CA SER A 315 16.12 -3.84 -13.51
C SER A 315 16.12 -5.03 -14.49
N SER A 316 14.98 -5.35 -15.10
CA SER A 316 14.87 -6.41 -16.12
C SER A 316 15.30 -5.95 -17.52
N LEU A 317 15.37 -4.63 -17.77
CA LEU A 317 15.82 -4.10 -19.05
C LEU A 317 17.34 -4.29 -19.22
N PRO A 318 17.82 -4.68 -20.40
CA PRO A 318 19.24 -4.78 -20.68
C PRO A 318 19.94 -3.42 -20.53
N ARG A 319 21.16 -3.43 -20.00
CA ARG A 319 22.01 -2.24 -19.99
C ARG A 319 22.56 -2.01 -21.39
N VAL A 320 22.19 -0.87 -21.99
CA VAL A 320 22.59 -0.50 -23.35
C VAL A 320 23.92 0.26 -23.36
N GLU A 321 24.90 -0.17 -22.56
CA GLU A 321 26.16 0.56 -22.40
C GLU A 321 27.03 0.45 -23.66
N ASP A 322 27.07 -0.71 -24.33
CA ASP A 322 27.88 -0.88 -25.55
C ASP A 322 27.37 -1.95 -26.55
N MET A 323 26.36 -2.74 -26.20
CA MET A 323 25.87 -3.80 -27.07
C MET A 323 24.43 -3.54 -27.51
N PHE A 324 24.25 -3.46 -28.83
CA PHE A 324 22.93 -3.54 -29.43
C PHE A 324 22.30 -4.90 -29.08
N THR A 325 21.08 -4.87 -28.55
CA THR A 325 20.33 -6.10 -28.23
C THR A 325 19.32 -6.37 -29.33
N LEU A 326 19.64 -7.35 -30.19
CA LEU A 326 18.71 -7.93 -31.15
C LEU A 326 17.80 -8.89 -30.36
N ASP A 327 16.47 -8.74 -30.47
CA ASP A 327 15.46 -9.66 -29.92
C ASP A 327 15.12 -9.56 -28.41
N PHE A 328 15.12 -8.35 -27.83
CA PHE A 328 14.53 -8.18 -26.50
C PHE A 328 12.99 -8.09 -26.56
N SER A 329 12.30 -9.02 -25.89
CA SER A 329 10.84 -9.05 -25.82
C SER A 329 10.29 -7.98 -24.87
N ASP A 330 9.26 -7.26 -25.30
CA ASP A 330 8.55 -6.29 -24.46
C ASP A 330 7.77 -7.00 -23.33
N THR A 331 8.21 -6.80 -22.08
CA THR A 331 7.62 -7.41 -20.89
C THR A 331 6.65 -6.48 -20.12
N ARG A 332 6.25 -5.34 -20.70
CA ARG A 332 5.33 -4.39 -20.03
C ARG A 332 4.01 -5.05 -19.64
N GLU A 333 3.39 -5.80 -20.56
CA GLU A 333 2.12 -6.49 -20.32
C GLU A 333 2.21 -7.50 -19.16
N MET A 334 3.35 -8.19 -19.02
CA MET A 334 3.57 -9.11 -17.89
C MET A 334 3.62 -8.37 -16.56
N THR A 335 4.26 -7.19 -16.54
CA THR A 335 4.35 -6.34 -15.34
C THR A 335 2.98 -5.79 -14.94
N LEU A 336 2.18 -5.36 -15.91
CA LEU A 336 0.81 -4.90 -15.67
C LEU A 336 -0.09 -6.04 -15.20
N ALA A 337 0.03 -7.24 -15.78
CA ALA A 337 -0.70 -8.42 -15.33
C ALA A 337 -0.31 -8.84 -13.89
N GLN A 338 0.96 -8.68 -13.51
CA GLN A 338 1.39 -8.88 -12.14
C GLN A 338 0.74 -7.87 -11.19
N PHE A 339 0.71 -6.59 -11.56
CA PHE A 339 -0.01 -5.57 -10.78
C PHE A 339 -1.49 -5.94 -10.61
N ASP A 340 -2.18 -6.29 -11.69
CA ASP A 340 -3.60 -6.64 -11.67
C ASP A 340 -3.87 -7.86 -10.77
N THR A 341 -2.95 -8.83 -10.74
CA THR A 341 -3.02 -10.00 -9.86
C THR A 341 -2.87 -9.62 -8.39
N GLU A 342 -1.86 -8.82 -8.05
CA GLU A 342 -1.59 -8.43 -6.66
C GLU A 342 -2.62 -7.41 -6.12
N ALA A 343 -3.15 -6.55 -6.98
CA ALA A 343 -4.18 -5.56 -6.64
C ALA A 343 -5.61 -6.13 -6.66
N SER A 344 -5.81 -7.34 -7.17
CA SER A 344 -7.14 -7.99 -7.31
C SER A 344 -7.97 -8.06 -6.03
N ARG A 345 -7.30 -8.02 -4.86
CA ARG A 345 -7.89 -8.05 -3.53
C ARG A 345 -8.52 -6.73 -3.06
N ILE A 346 -8.33 -5.64 -3.80
CA ILE A 346 -8.86 -4.31 -3.47
C ILE A 346 -10.11 -4.05 -4.30
N ASN A 347 -11.24 -3.83 -3.64
CA ASN A 347 -12.51 -3.58 -4.33
C ASN A 347 -12.67 -2.14 -4.84
N HIS A 348 -11.81 -1.20 -4.43
CA HIS A 348 -11.82 0.19 -4.87
C HIS A 348 -11.23 0.33 -6.29
N ARG A 349 -12.04 0.06 -7.31
CA ARG A 349 -11.63 0.04 -8.73
C ARG A 349 -11.04 1.35 -9.21
N GLU A 350 -11.52 2.50 -8.72
CA GLU A 350 -11.00 3.81 -9.10
C GLU A 350 -9.54 4.00 -8.64
N LEU A 351 -9.23 3.68 -7.39
CA LEU A 351 -7.86 3.76 -6.85
C LEU A 351 -6.91 2.77 -7.53
N VAL A 352 -7.40 1.56 -7.81
CA VAL A 352 -6.64 0.55 -8.55
C VAL A 352 -6.36 1.02 -9.97
N GLY A 353 -7.35 1.62 -10.65
CA GLY A 353 -7.20 2.20 -11.98
C GLY A 353 -6.15 3.31 -12.01
N GLU A 354 -6.23 4.27 -11.09
CA GLU A 354 -5.28 5.37 -10.96
C GLU A 354 -3.84 4.86 -10.77
N ALA A 355 -3.64 3.89 -9.86
CA ALA A 355 -2.32 3.30 -9.62
C ALA A 355 -1.82 2.47 -10.83
N ARG A 356 -2.72 1.78 -11.53
CA ARG A 356 -2.40 1.03 -12.76
C ARG A 356 -1.95 1.95 -13.88
N GLU A 357 -2.63 3.08 -14.06
CA GLU A 357 -2.27 4.11 -15.04
C GLU A 357 -0.89 4.73 -14.73
N ASP A 358 -0.57 4.97 -13.46
CA ASP A 358 0.77 5.42 -13.05
C ASP A 358 1.84 4.38 -13.40
N LEU A 359 1.61 3.10 -13.05
CA LEU A 359 2.54 2.02 -13.42
C LEU A 359 2.72 1.93 -14.94
N GLN A 360 1.62 1.92 -15.70
CA GLN A 360 1.64 1.87 -17.16
C GLN A 360 2.47 3.01 -17.75
N ARG A 361 2.25 4.24 -17.30
CA ARG A 361 3.04 5.39 -17.74
C ARG A 361 4.53 5.22 -17.43
N ARG A 362 4.90 4.72 -16.25
CA ARG A 362 6.31 4.53 -15.86
C ARG A 362 7.00 3.46 -16.72
N VAL A 363 6.36 2.31 -16.92
CA VAL A 363 6.94 1.23 -17.74
C VAL A 363 6.98 1.60 -19.22
N ASP A 364 5.99 2.34 -19.74
CA ASP A 364 5.98 2.86 -21.10
C ASP A 364 7.13 3.85 -21.33
N GLN A 365 7.38 4.74 -20.37
CA GLN A 365 8.51 5.67 -20.43
C GLN A 365 9.85 4.95 -20.39
N ALA A 366 10.02 3.98 -19.49
CA ALA A 366 11.24 3.18 -19.39
C ALA A 366 11.51 2.39 -20.67
N TRP A 367 10.47 1.76 -21.24
CA TRP A 367 10.56 1.04 -22.50
C TRP A 367 10.94 1.95 -23.67
N LYS A 368 10.24 3.09 -23.80
CA LYS A 368 10.52 4.07 -24.84
C LYS A 368 11.98 4.53 -24.79
N HIS A 369 12.47 4.87 -23.59
CA HIS A 369 13.86 5.28 -23.39
C HIS A 369 14.85 4.18 -23.76
N PHE A 370 14.61 2.94 -23.31
CA PHE A 370 15.44 1.79 -23.69
C PHE A 370 15.45 1.58 -25.21
N ASN A 371 14.30 1.64 -25.87
CA ASN A 371 14.18 1.42 -27.31
C ASN A 371 14.87 2.53 -28.12
N GLU A 372 14.76 3.79 -27.69
CA GLU A 372 15.48 4.93 -28.30
C GLU A 372 16.99 4.75 -28.19
N LEU A 373 17.51 4.38 -27.00
CA LEU A 373 18.93 4.10 -26.80
C LEU A 373 19.41 2.90 -27.63
N ASN A 374 18.66 1.80 -27.62
CA ASN A 374 19.01 0.60 -28.39
C ASN A 374 18.98 0.87 -29.89
N THR A 375 18.03 1.66 -30.38
CA THR A 375 17.98 2.09 -31.79
C THR A 375 19.17 2.95 -32.13
N ALA A 376 19.49 3.97 -31.33
CA ALA A 376 20.63 4.85 -31.54
C ALA A 376 21.95 4.08 -31.57
N ILE A 377 22.16 3.12 -30.66
CA ILE A 377 23.35 2.26 -30.64
C ILE A 377 23.36 1.30 -31.83
N GLY A 378 22.20 0.76 -32.22
CA GLY A 378 22.06 -0.08 -33.39
C GLY A 378 22.42 0.63 -34.70
N GLU A 379 22.21 1.94 -34.79
CA GLU A 379 22.55 2.76 -35.95
C GLU A 379 24.03 3.14 -36.04
N GLN A 380 24.80 3.00 -34.96
CA GLN A 380 26.24 3.28 -34.97
C GLN A 380 26.99 2.33 -35.90
N GLU A 381 28.05 2.85 -36.51
CA GLU A 381 28.94 2.09 -37.38
C GLU A 381 29.70 1.04 -36.55
N LEU A 382 29.65 -0.21 -37.01
CA LEU A 382 30.40 -1.34 -36.44
C LEU A 382 31.66 -1.61 -37.27
N ASP A 383 31.52 -1.65 -38.59
CA ASP A 383 32.64 -1.88 -39.51
C ASP A 383 32.41 -1.12 -40.82
N VAL A 384 33.51 -0.64 -41.40
CA VAL A 384 33.50 0.11 -42.66
C VAL A 384 34.51 -0.52 -43.61
N LYS A 385 34.02 -1.17 -44.65
CA LYS A 385 34.83 -1.87 -45.65
C LYS A 385 34.75 -1.16 -47.00
N ARG A 386 35.89 -0.84 -47.58
CA ARG A 386 35.97 -0.33 -48.95
C ARG A 386 35.96 -1.51 -49.93
N GLU A 387 35.06 -1.44 -50.91
CA GLU A 387 35.02 -2.35 -52.05
C GLU A 387 35.51 -1.63 -53.30
N GLU A 388 36.26 -2.34 -54.14
CA GLU A 388 36.89 -1.79 -55.34
C GLU A 388 36.52 -2.65 -56.55
N GLU A 389 36.17 -2.00 -57.66
CA GLU A 389 35.81 -2.63 -58.92
C GLU A 389 36.48 -1.91 -60.09
N LYS A 390 37.10 -2.66 -61.02
CA LYS A 390 37.71 -2.09 -62.24
C LYS A 390 36.71 -2.18 -63.38
N ARG A 391 36.24 -1.04 -63.88
CA ARG A 391 35.32 -0.98 -65.03
C ARG A 391 36.08 -0.53 -66.27
N PHE A 392 35.84 -1.20 -67.39
CA PHE A 392 36.42 -0.79 -68.67
C PHE A 392 35.89 0.61 -69.05
N SER A 393 36.80 1.51 -69.39
CA SER A 393 36.45 2.89 -69.76
C SER A 393 36.58 3.10 -71.26
N HIS A 394 37.80 2.95 -71.79
CA HIS A 394 38.10 3.10 -73.22
C HIS A 394 39.44 2.46 -73.56
N SER A 395 39.77 2.37 -74.84
CA SER A 395 41.08 1.89 -75.30
C SER A 395 41.90 3.06 -75.85
N VAL A 396 43.18 3.15 -75.47
CA VAL A 396 44.09 4.20 -75.94
C VAL A 396 45.25 3.53 -76.69
N ASN A 397 45.60 4.09 -77.85
CA ASN A 397 46.80 3.68 -78.57
C ASN A 397 48.01 4.31 -77.88
N LYS A 398 48.74 3.53 -77.08
CA LYS A 398 49.94 3.98 -76.38
C LYS A 398 51.17 3.57 -77.17
N VAL A 399 52.14 4.48 -77.28
CA VAL A 399 53.43 4.15 -77.89
C VAL A 399 54.21 3.30 -76.87
N VAL A 400 54.30 2.00 -77.12
CA VAL A 400 54.96 1.04 -76.22
C VAL A 400 56.43 0.83 -76.55
N ALA A 401 56.82 1.09 -77.79
CA ALA A 401 58.20 0.99 -78.23
C ALA A 401 58.48 1.91 -79.41
N PHE A 402 59.76 2.12 -79.71
CA PHE A 402 60.20 2.75 -80.95
C PHE A 402 61.04 1.76 -81.72
N LYS A 403 60.55 1.30 -82.86
CA LYS A 403 61.29 0.38 -83.74
C LYS A 403 62.05 1.18 -84.80
N ARG A 404 63.31 0.83 -85.04
CA ARG A 404 64.07 1.32 -86.19
C ARG A 404 64.03 0.26 -87.28
N SER A 405 63.73 0.66 -88.52
CA SER A 405 63.72 -0.26 -89.66
C SER A 405 65.11 -0.76 -90.06
N CYS A 406 66.19 -0.15 -89.54
CA CYS A 406 67.58 -0.55 -89.79
C CYS A 406 68.52 -0.18 -88.63
N VAL A 407 69.49 -1.06 -88.32
CA VAL A 407 70.30 -1.08 -87.08
C VAL A 407 71.21 0.14 -86.90
N VAL A 408 71.54 0.89 -87.97
CA VAL A 408 72.59 1.93 -87.90
C VAL A 408 72.10 3.37 -88.23
N MET A 409 71.08 3.59 -89.08
CA MET A 409 70.60 4.98 -89.40
C MET A 409 69.10 5.10 -89.77
N GLY A 410 68.19 4.44 -89.05
CA GLY A 410 66.72 4.57 -89.27
C GLY A 410 66.03 5.58 -88.34
N LYS A 411 65.10 6.39 -88.88
CA LYS A 411 64.16 7.19 -88.05
C LYS A 411 63.33 6.23 -87.18
N LYS A 412 63.24 6.52 -85.89
CA LYS A 412 62.45 5.74 -84.93
C LYS A 412 60.96 5.87 -85.30
N GLN A 413 60.32 4.76 -85.65
CA GLN A 413 58.86 4.71 -85.81
C GLN A 413 58.24 4.23 -84.49
N PRO A 414 57.23 4.96 -83.96
CA PRO A 414 56.50 4.51 -82.79
C PRO A 414 55.73 3.24 -83.12
N VAL A 415 55.86 2.22 -82.27
CA VAL A 415 54.98 1.05 -82.24
C VAL A 415 53.87 1.37 -81.25
N THR A 416 52.66 1.57 -81.76
CA THR A 416 51.47 1.79 -80.95
C THR A 416 50.78 0.46 -80.68
N GLU A 417 50.45 0.22 -79.42
CA GLU A 417 49.63 -0.91 -78.99
C GLU A 417 48.34 -0.33 -78.38
N THR A 418 47.21 -0.94 -78.72
CA THR A 418 45.92 -0.58 -78.14
C THR A 418 45.85 -1.18 -76.75
N VAL A 419 45.91 -0.32 -75.72
CA VAL A 419 45.82 -0.73 -74.32
C VAL A 419 44.44 -0.36 -73.80
N ASN A 420 43.78 -1.30 -73.13
CA ASN A 420 42.52 -1.05 -72.44
C ASN A 420 42.78 -0.25 -71.15
N VAL A 421 42.09 0.88 -71.03
CA VAL A 421 42.07 1.72 -69.84
C VAL A 421 40.86 1.32 -69.00
N PHE A 422 41.12 0.98 -67.74
CA PHE A 422 40.09 0.69 -66.75
C PHE A 422 40.04 1.85 -65.76
N THR A 423 38.84 2.33 -65.46
CA THR A 423 38.61 3.28 -64.37
C THR A 423 38.34 2.47 -63.10
N GLU A 424 39.03 2.81 -62.02
CA GLU A 424 38.81 2.22 -60.70
C GLU A 424 37.59 2.90 -60.07
N TRP A 425 36.59 2.09 -59.71
CA TRP A 425 35.42 2.50 -58.97
C TRP A 425 35.54 1.97 -57.54
N HIS A 426 35.12 2.77 -56.57
CA HIS A 426 35.05 2.35 -55.19
C HIS A 426 33.69 2.65 -54.59
N ARG A 427 33.26 1.82 -53.65
CA ARG A 427 32.14 2.09 -52.76
C ARG A 427 32.49 1.69 -51.34
N THR A 428 31.81 2.29 -50.38
CA THR A 428 31.97 2.00 -48.97
C THR A 428 30.79 1.17 -48.49
N MET A 429 31.07 -0.02 -47.97
CA MET A 429 30.12 -0.85 -47.25
C MET A 429 30.22 -0.53 -45.75
N THR A 430 29.17 0.01 -45.16
CA THR A 430 29.07 0.32 -43.73
C THR A 430 28.16 -0.70 -43.06
N LEU A 431 28.73 -1.55 -42.21
CA LEU A 431 27.99 -2.45 -41.33
C LEU A 431 27.65 -1.70 -40.06
N ARG A 432 26.37 -1.60 -39.72
CA ARG A 432 25.89 -1.01 -38.47
C ARG A 432 25.81 -2.06 -37.35
N ARG A 433 25.79 -1.63 -36.09
CA ARG A 433 25.70 -2.53 -34.92
C ARG A 433 24.42 -3.38 -34.89
N ASN A 434 23.34 -2.90 -35.51
CA ASN A 434 22.10 -3.68 -35.70
C ASN A 434 22.17 -4.74 -36.82
N GLY A 435 23.33 -4.92 -37.46
CA GLY A 435 23.54 -5.88 -38.55
C GLY A 435 23.07 -5.40 -39.93
N THR A 436 22.49 -4.20 -40.03
CA THR A 436 22.13 -3.62 -41.34
C THR A 436 23.39 -3.18 -42.08
N VAL A 437 23.40 -3.43 -43.39
CA VAL A 437 24.52 -3.07 -44.27
C VAL A 437 24.06 -1.95 -45.21
N HIS A 438 24.78 -0.84 -45.19
CA HIS A 438 24.57 0.28 -46.09
C HIS A 438 25.72 0.38 -47.09
N TYR A 439 25.42 0.52 -48.38
CA TYR A 439 26.42 0.72 -49.42
C TYR A 439 26.34 2.17 -49.91
N SER A 440 27.50 2.84 -50.01
CA SER A 440 27.58 4.09 -50.74
C SER A 440 27.38 3.84 -52.24
N GLU A 441 27.04 4.89 -52.99
CA GLU A 441 27.11 4.84 -54.44
C GLU A 441 28.56 4.58 -54.89
N TRP A 442 28.70 3.92 -56.03
CA TRP A 442 29.99 3.73 -56.67
C TRP A 442 30.50 5.08 -57.17
N THR A 443 31.71 5.46 -56.79
CA THR A 443 32.37 6.69 -57.26
C THR A 443 33.65 6.33 -58.01
N SER A 444 33.92 7.06 -59.10
CA SER A 444 35.12 6.86 -59.90
C SER A 444 36.33 7.52 -59.23
N ALA A 445 37.51 6.92 -59.33
CA ALA A 445 38.75 7.52 -58.82
C ALA A 445 39.15 8.81 -59.56
N GLU A 446 38.57 9.06 -60.75
CA GLU A 446 38.83 10.25 -61.56
C GLU A 446 38.06 11.48 -61.04
N GLU A 447 36.80 11.30 -60.61
CA GLU A 447 35.95 12.36 -60.04
C GLU A 447 36.40 12.85 -58.66
N SER A 448 37.16 12.05 -57.90
CA SER A 448 37.65 12.48 -56.59
C SER A 448 38.81 13.48 -56.66
N SER A 449 39.32 13.81 -57.86
CA SER A 449 40.49 14.68 -58.02
C SER A 449 40.17 16.18 -58.09
N ASP A 450 38.88 16.55 -58.20
CA ASP A 450 38.45 17.96 -58.34
C ASP A 450 38.01 18.64 -57.01
N PHE A 451 38.07 17.94 -55.87
CA PHE A 451 37.51 18.43 -54.60
C PHE A 451 38.52 18.70 -53.47
N ASP A 452 39.81 18.88 -53.80
CA ASP A 452 40.87 19.10 -52.79
C ASP A 452 41.49 20.51 -52.80
N GLY A 453 40.76 21.53 -53.30
CA GLY A 453 41.35 22.83 -53.62
C GLY A 453 40.63 24.12 -53.21
N ALA A 454 39.50 24.10 -52.49
CA ALA A 454 38.90 25.34 -52.00
C ALA A 454 38.17 25.17 -50.66
N ASP A 455 38.70 25.88 -49.66
CA ASP A 455 38.05 26.28 -48.41
C ASP A 455 37.53 25.17 -47.47
N ARG A 456 38.45 24.36 -46.94
CA ARG A 456 38.31 23.88 -45.55
C ARG A 456 38.93 24.90 -44.60
N VAL A 457 38.15 25.92 -44.26
CA VAL A 457 38.32 26.64 -42.99
C VAL A 457 38.19 25.59 -41.90
N VAL A 458 39.27 25.41 -41.14
CA VAL A 458 39.32 24.58 -39.94
C VAL A 458 38.39 25.21 -38.92
N SER A 459 37.11 24.81 -38.93
CA SER A 459 36.29 24.88 -37.73
C SER A 459 36.79 23.77 -36.81
N GLU A 460 37.52 24.17 -35.77
CA GLU A 460 37.85 23.31 -34.64
C GLU A 460 36.58 22.55 -34.21
N GLY A 461 36.75 21.26 -33.96
CA GLY A 461 35.66 20.35 -33.68
C GLY A 461 34.76 20.83 -32.56
N GLU A 462 33.53 21.17 -32.90
CA GLU A 462 32.41 20.91 -32.02
C GLU A 462 32.35 19.39 -31.84
N PHE A 463 33.02 18.92 -30.80
CA PHE A 463 32.57 17.72 -30.12
C PHE A 463 31.06 17.89 -29.96
N ILE A 464 30.29 16.98 -30.55
CA ILE A 464 28.93 16.74 -30.10
C ILE A 464 29.10 16.39 -28.62
N LYS A 465 28.95 17.40 -27.77
CA LYS A 465 28.70 17.19 -26.35
C LYS A 465 27.44 16.36 -26.35
N ILE A 466 27.61 15.06 -26.14
CA ILE A 466 26.57 14.25 -25.53
C ILE A 466 26.12 15.10 -24.36
N PRO A 467 24.87 15.57 -24.32
CA PRO A 467 24.41 16.35 -23.18
C PRO A 467 24.77 15.50 -21.97
N GLU A 468 25.64 16.04 -21.10
CA GLU A 468 25.79 15.49 -19.76
C GLU A 468 24.37 15.29 -19.27
N PRO A 469 24.04 14.14 -18.67
CA PRO A 469 22.71 13.92 -18.12
C PRO A 469 22.47 15.15 -17.24
N THR A 470 21.62 16.06 -17.71
CA THR A 470 21.07 17.11 -16.86
C THR A 470 20.55 16.30 -15.70
N ASP A 471 21.12 16.51 -14.52
CA ASP A 471 20.55 16.03 -13.28
C ASP A 471 19.07 16.30 -13.44
N VAL A 472 18.31 15.22 -13.69
CA VAL A 472 16.88 15.29 -13.64
C VAL A 472 16.67 15.50 -12.17
N VAL A 473 16.68 16.76 -11.77
CA VAL A 473 16.10 17.19 -10.53
C VAL A 473 14.75 16.54 -10.58
N ASP A 474 14.56 15.56 -9.71
CA ASP A 474 13.32 14.84 -9.51
C ASP A 474 12.27 15.88 -9.11
N THR A 475 11.69 16.59 -10.08
CA THR A 475 10.56 17.49 -9.87
C THR A 475 9.27 16.70 -9.66
N ASN A 476 9.38 15.37 -9.60
CA ASN A 476 8.37 14.46 -9.06
C ASN A 476 8.65 14.08 -7.60
N VAL A 477 9.36 14.92 -6.82
CA VAL A 477 8.96 15.09 -5.42
C VAL A 477 7.55 15.67 -5.48
N LEU A 478 6.54 14.79 -5.48
CA LEU A 478 5.23 15.13 -4.95
C LEU A 478 5.52 15.88 -3.64
N ASP A 479 5.22 17.17 -3.62
CA ASP A 479 5.02 17.94 -2.40
C ASP A 479 3.93 17.17 -1.63
N VAL A 480 4.36 16.19 -0.84
CA VAL A 480 3.60 15.76 0.32
C VAL A 480 3.60 17.00 1.20
N PRO A 481 2.44 17.63 1.43
CA PRO A 481 2.40 18.81 2.28
C PRO A 481 3.06 18.44 3.61
N LYS A 482 4.08 19.19 4.04
CA LYS A 482 4.67 19.09 5.40
C LYS A 482 3.70 19.53 6.50
N SER A 483 2.41 19.39 6.26
CA SER A 483 1.32 19.63 7.20
C SER A 483 0.18 18.68 6.86
N LEU A 484 0.29 17.43 7.31
CA LEU A 484 -0.82 16.56 7.68
C LEU A 484 -0.34 15.62 8.79
#